data_AF-A0A975BZB1-F1
#
_entry.id   AF-A0A975BZB1-F1
#
_cell.length_a   1.000
_cell.length_b   1.000
_cell.length_c   1.000
_cell.angle_alpha   90.00
_cell.angle_beta   90.00
_cell.angle_gamma   90.00
#
_symmetry.space_group_name_H-M   'P 1'
#
loop_
_entity.id
_entity.type
_entity.pdbx_description
1 polymer ?
#
loop_
_entity_poly.entity_id
_entity_poly.type
_entity_poly.pdbx_seq_one_letter_code
_entity_poly.pdbx_strand_id
1 'polypeptide(L)' 'MSDIEKAKQDCDTSVPHARRAAPEQGKPDQLKDALNLAEDRQEALVDEGVEETFPASDPVSVKRIT' A
#
# COMPACT_ATOMS: atom_id res chain seq x y z
N MET A 1 -13.49 -2.21 37.01
CA MET A 1 -13.15 -0.77 37.10
C MET A 1 -12.04 -0.39 36.11
N SER A 2 -11.94 -1.05 34.95
CA SER A 2 -10.86 -0.85 33.96
C SER A 2 -11.32 -0.18 32.67
N ASP A 3 -12.60 -0.34 32.30
CA ASP A 3 -13.09 0.06 30.98
C ASP A 3 -13.35 1.57 30.88
N ILE A 4 -13.62 2.23 32.01
CA ILE A 4 -13.83 3.68 32.11
C ILE A 4 -12.51 4.45 31.90
N GLU A 5 -11.39 3.92 32.40
CA GLU A 5 -10.07 4.55 32.21
C GLU A 5 -9.60 4.47 30.76
N LYS A 6 -9.87 3.34 30.10
CA LYS A 6 -9.51 3.12 28.70
C LYS A 6 -10.25 4.07 27.75
N ALA A 7 -11.55 4.29 27.99
CA ALA A 7 -12.35 5.24 27.20
C ALA A 7 -11.91 6.71 27.36
N LYS A 8 -11.29 7.08 28.49
CA LYS A 8 -10.74 8.43 28.70
C LYS A 8 -9.45 8.69 27.90
N GLN A 9 -8.69 7.65 27.59
CA GLN A 9 -7.42 7.79 26.86
C GLN A 9 -7.61 8.18 25.38
N ASP A 10 -8.71 7.74 24.75
CA ASP A 10 -9.00 8.05 23.34
C ASP A 10 -9.47 9.50 23.11
N CYS A 11 -9.91 10.21 24.16
CA CYS A 11 -10.37 11.61 24.09
C CYS A 11 -9.31 12.64 24.54
N ASP A 12 -8.10 12.19 24.89
CA ASP A 12 -7.04 13.08 25.38
C ASP A 12 -6.34 13.77 24.20
N THR A 13 -6.45 15.10 24.10
CA THR A 13 -5.81 15.88 23.04
C THR A 13 -4.31 16.04 23.21
N SER A 14 -3.76 15.62 24.36
CA SER A 14 -2.32 15.65 24.64
C SER A 14 -1.57 14.43 24.07
N VAL A 15 -2.29 13.36 23.69
CA VAL A 15 -1.65 12.19 23.07
C VAL A 15 -1.37 12.44 21.59
N PRO A 16 -0.24 11.96 21.05
CA PRO A 16 0.04 12.09 19.63
C PRO A 16 -0.98 11.29 18.82
N HIS A 17 -1.55 11.92 17.78
CA HIS A 17 -2.57 11.34 16.87
C HIS A 17 -2.14 10.01 16.22
N ALA A 18 -0.85 9.72 16.17
CA ALA A 18 -0.29 8.48 15.68
C ALA A 18 1.02 8.14 16.38
N ARG A 19 1.29 6.84 16.55
CA ARG A 19 2.61 6.34 16.97
C ARG A 19 3.60 6.59 15.84
N ARG A 20 4.74 7.24 16.14
CA ARG A 20 5.82 7.35 15.15
C ARG A 20 6.40 5.96 14.88
N ALA A 21 6.47 5.58 13.61
CA ALA A 21 7.21 4.41 13.15
C ALA A 21 8.58 4.85 12.61
N ALA A 22 9.58 3.97 12.73
CA ALA A 22 10.84 4.18 12.04
C ALA A 22 10.60 4.06 10.53
N PRO A 23 11.18 4.95 9.70
CA PRO A 23 11.09 4.81 8.25
C PRO A 23 11.79 3.52 7.82
N GLU A 24 11.13 2.75 6.96
CA GLU A 24 11.78 1.62 6.30
C GLU A 24 12.88 2.15 5.36
N GLN A 25 14.03 1.47 5.34
CA GLN A 25 15.15 1.88 4.50
C GLN A 25 14.94 1.41 3.06
N GLY A 26 15.09 2.34 2.11
CA GLY A 26 14.95 2.09 0.69
C GLY A 26 13.63 2.60 0.13
N LYS A 27 13.48 2.52 -1.20
CA LYS A 27 12.19 2.78 -1.83
C LYS A 27 11.33 1.51 -1.66
N PRO A 28 10.10 1.62 -1.14
CA PRO A 28 9.15 0.52 -1.22
C PRO A 28 8.93 0.22 -2.70
N ASP A 29 9.29 -0.98 -3.12
CA ASP A 29 9.09 -1.44 -4.49
C ASP A 29 7.69 -2.02 -4.58
N GLN A 30 6.79 -1.28 -5.24
CA GLN A 30 5.37 -1.64 -5.36
C GLN A 30 5.17 -2.94 -6.15
N LEU A 31 6.13 -3.28 -7.01
CA LEU A 31 6.09 -4.48 -7.84
C LEU A 31 6.79 -5.68 -7.21
N LYS A 32 7.33 -5.57 -5.99
CA LYS A 32 8.23 -6.59 -5.44
C LYS A 32 7.54 -7.95 -5.31
N ASP A 33 6.28 -7.96 -4.92
CA ASP A 33 5.50 -9.18 -4.77
C ASP A 33 5.04 -9.73 -6.14
N ALA A 34 4.57 -8.86 -7.04
CA ALA A 34 4.16 -9.23 -8.40
C ALA A 34 5.33 -9.75 -9.26
N LEU A 35 6.54 -9.18 -9.11
CA LEU A 35 7.77 -9.59 -9.80
C LEU A 35 8.24 -11.00 -9.43
N ASN A 36 7.92 -11.48 -8.22
CA ASN A 36 8.28 -12.84 -7.82
C ASN A 36 7.36 -13.90 -8.46
N LEU A 37 6.18 -13.49 -8.92
CA LEU A 37 5.17 -14.36 -9.51
C LEU A 37 5.17 -14.30 -11.05
N ALA A 38 5.46 -13.13 -11.61
CA ALA A 38 5.48 -12.89 -13.05
C ALA A 38 6.80 -13.33 -13.72
N GLU A 39 6.75 -13.65 -15.02
CA GLU A 39 7.93 -14.07 -15.77
C GLU A 39 8.87 -12.88 -16.08
N ASP A 40 8.30 -11.69 -16.26
CA ASP A 40 9.06 -10.46 -16.47
C ASP A 40 8.43 -9.24 -15.78
N ARG A 41 9.16 -8.12 -15.81
CA ARG A 41 8.72 -6.85 -15.19
C ARG A 41 7.48 -6.27 -15.86
N GLN A 42 7.26 -6.56 -17.12
CA GLN A 42 6.12 -6.00 -17.84
C GLN A 42 4.84 -6.74 -17.53
N GLU A 43 4.90 -8.06 -17.41
CA GLU A 43 3.78 -8.86 -16.93
C GLU A 43 3.41 -8.44 -15.51
N ALA A 44 4.39 -8.26 -14.62
CA ALA A 44 4.14 -7.73 -13.28
C ALA A 44 3.40 -6.36 -13.29
N LEU A 45 3.76 -5.47 -14.24
CA LEU A 45 3.10 -4.16 -14.42
C LEU A 45 1.70 -4.28 -15.01
N VAL A 46 1.47 -5.24 -15.92
CA VAL A 46 0.15 -5.49 -16.51
C VAL A 46 -0.78 -6.03 -15.43
N ASP A 47 -0.34 -7.02 -14.66
CA ASP A 47 -1.15 -7.67 -13.63
C ASP A 47 -1.60 -6.69 -12.56
N GLU A 48 -0.68 -5.90 -11.99
CA GLU A 48 -1.01 -4.84 -11.02
C GLU A 48 -2.01 -3.83 -11.63
N GLY A 49 -1.76 -3.39 -12.86
CA GLY A 49 -2.64 -2.43 -13.53
C GLY A 49 -4.04 -2.97 -13.84
N VAL A 50 -4.20 -4.28 -14.02
CA VAL A 50 -5.51 -4.94 -14.21
C VAL A 50 -6.25 -5.03 -12.88
N GLU A 51 -5.57 -5.35 -11.77
CA GLU A 51 -6.16 -5.42 -10.43
C GLU A 51 -6.64 -4.05 -9.93
N GLU A 52 -5.93 -2.98 -10.28
CA GLU A 52 -6.30 -1.60 -9.92
C GLU A 52 -7.26 -0.93 -10.94
N THR A 53 -7.58 -1.61 -12.04
CA THR A 53 -8.47 -1.09 -13.09
C THR A 53 -9.95 -1.24 -12.72
N PHE A 54 -10.76 -0.22 -13.03
CA PHE A 54 -12.21 -0.30 -12.84
C PHE A 54 -12.89 -1.11 -13.95
N PRO A 55 -14.04 -1.77 -13.65
CA PRO A 55 -14.73 -2.64 -14.62
C PRO A 55 -15.16 -1.96 -15.93
N ALA A 56 -15.33 -0.63 -15.94
CA ALA A 56 -15.77 0.14 -17.10
C ALA A 56 -14.62 0.90 -17.80
N SER A 57 -13.38 0.73 -17.36
CA SER A 57 -12.20 1.37 -17.95
C SER A 57 -11.71 0.62 -19.19
N ASP A 58 -11.02 1.32 -20.09
CA ASP A 58 -10.20 0.68 -21.12
C ASP A 58 -9.05 -0.13 -20.46
N PRO A 59 -8.64 -1.27 -21.03
CA PRO A 59 -7.57 -2.10 -20.48
C PRO A 59 -6.22 -1.36 -20.44
N VAL A 60 -5.42 -1.65 -19.40
CA VAL A 60 -4.11 -1.02 -19.19
C VAL A 60 -3.13 -1.38 -20.30
N SER A 61 -2.31 -0.43 -20.75
CA SER A 61 -1.26 -0.65 -21.76
C SER A 61 0.11 -0.19 -21.24
N VAL A 62 1.00 -1.15 -20.98
CA VAL A 62 2.34 -0.91 -20.45
C VAL A 62 3.31 -0.64 -21.61
N LYS A 63 3.97 0.53 -21.62
CA LYS A 63 4.93 0.89 -22.67
C LYS A 63 6.32 0.31 -22.37
N ARG A 64 6.92 -0.39 -23.35
CA ARG A 64 8.36 -0.65 -23.37
C ARG A 64 9.08 0.64 -23.73
N ILE A 65 9.74 1.26 -22.76
CA ILE A 65 10.66 2.36 -23.02
C ILE A 65 12.06 1.76 -22.94
N THR A 66 12.69 1.57 -24.10
CA THR A 66 14.07 1.07 -24.27
C THR A 66 15.08 2.20 -24.20
#